data_AF-A0A1X7VBA4-F1
#
_entry.id   AF-A0A1X7VBA4-F1
#
_cell.length_a   1.000
_cell.length_b   1.000
_cell.length_c   1.000
_cell.angle_alpha   90.00
_cell.angle_beta   90.00
_cell.angle_gamma   90.00
#
_symmetry.space_group_name_H-M   'P 1'
#
loop_
_entity.id
_entity.type
_entity.pdbx_description
1 polymer ?
#
loop_
_entity_poly.entity_id
_entity_poly.type
_entity_poly.pdbx_seq_one_letter_code
_entity_poly.pdbx_strand_id
1 'polypeptide(L)'
;MITPSPVDRIMIEEATQKQSRCACWFEEWYGQITPSHFGFLCKGSLTSANIECILQSGRHENKEPPVASQWGVIHENDAYKHHQLTSLHGSFVRKMGIYIANAGFIASSPDGVVLNPEGMQ
;
A
#
# COMPACT_ATOMS: atom_id res chain seq x y z
N MET A 1 7.17 -18.93 4.19
CA MET A 1 7.02 -17.58 3.58
C MET A 1 8.29 -17.30 2.83
N ILE A 2 8.22 -17.09 1.52
CA ILE A 2 9.40 -16.82 0.69
C ILE A 2 9.64 -15.32 0.80
N THR A 3 10.83 -14.92 1.27
CA THR A 3 11.23 -13.52 1.24
C THR A 3 11.66 -13.19 -0.20
N PRO A 4 10.94 -12.32 -0.93
CA PRO A 4 11.31 -11.98 -2.30
C PRO A 4 12.68 -11.29 -2.33
N SER A 5 13.44 -11.52 -3.40
CA SER A 5 14.72 -10.86 -3.60
C SER A 5 14.53 -9.35 -3.77
N PRO A 6 15.58 -8.53 -3.60
CA PRO A 6 15.48 -7.09 -3.85
C PRO A 6 14.94 -6.73 -5.24
N VAL A 7 15.31 -7.53 -6.26
CA VAL A 7 14.84 -7.34 -7.64
C VAL A 7 13.34 -7.66 -7.75
N ASP A 8 12.91 -8.79 -7.19
CA ASP A 8 11.49 -9.20 -7.23
C ASP A 8 10.60 -8.16 -6.56
N ARG A 9 11.05 -7.54 -5.46
CA ARG A 9 10.28 -6.51 -4.77
C ARG A 9 10.07 -5.25 -5.59
N ILE A 10 11.08 -4.84 -6.36
CA ILE A 10 10.95 -3.71 -7.28
C ILE A 10 9.93 -4.06 -8.35
N MET A 11 10.03 -5.27 -8.93
CA MET A 11 9.08 -5.74 -9.93
C MET A 11 7.65 -5.84 -9.40
N ILE A 12 7.47 -6.32 -8.16
CA ILE A 12 6.17 -6.37 -7.49
C ILE A 12 5.61 -4.96 -7.30
N GLU A 13 6.42 -4.00 -6.81
CA GLU A 13 5.99 -2.62 -6.63
C GLU A 13 5.50 -2.01 -7.96
N GLU A 14 6.31 -2.11 -9.00
CA GLU A 14 5.98 -1.58 -10.33
C GLU A 14 4.73 -2.23 -10.93
N ALA A 15 4.59 -3.55 -10.82
CA ALA A 15 3.44 -4.29 -11.31
C ALA A 15 2.14 -3.96 -10.56
N THR A 16 2.25 -3.45 -9.32
CA THR A 16 1.11 -3.23 -8.42
C THR A 16 0.81 -1.76 -8.16
N GLN A 17 1.40 -0.82 -8.93
CA GLN A 17 1.13 0.62 -8.83
C GLN A 17 -0.33 1.03 -9.07
N LYS A 18 -1.11 0.17 -9.74
CA LYS A 18 -2.56 0.37 -9.91
C LYS A 18 -3.36 -0.02 -8.66
N GLN A 19 -2.68 -0.49 -7.62
CA GLN A 19 -3.22 -0.89 -6.33
C GLN A 19 -4.41 -1.85 -6.47
N SER A 20 -5.49 -1.63 -5.73
CA SER A 20 -6.73 -2.44 -5.76
C SER A 20 -7.40 -2.55 -7.14
N ARG A 21 -6.93 -1.81 -8.15
CA ARG A 21 -7.40 -1.94 -9.54
C ARG A 21 -6.67 -3.03 -10.34
N CYS A 22 -5.64 -3.68 -9.81
CA CYS A 22 -5.01 -4.85 -10.45
C CYS A 22 -5.15 -6.12 -9.60
N ALA A 23 -5.41 -7.25 -10.27
CA ALA A 23 -5.62 -8.53 -9.60
C ALA A 23 -4.37 -9.01 -8.84
N CYS A 24 -3.19 -8.81 -9.44
CA CYS A 24 -1.90 -9.16 -8.82
C CYS A 24 -1.67 -8.41 -7.49
N TRP A 25 -2.28 -7.24 -7.27
CA TRP A 25 -2.20 -6.57 -5.99
C TRP A 25 -2.80 -7.43 -4.89
N PHE A 26 -3.99 -8.02 -5.09
CA PHE A 26 -4.62 -8.88 -4.09
C PHE A 26 -3.81 -10.16 -3.82
N GLU A 27 -3.16 -10.71 -4.85
CA GLU A 27 -2.32 -11.90 -4.74
C GLU A 27 -1.09 -11.63 -3.86
N GLU A 28 -0.38 -10.53 -4.11
CA GLU A 28 0.82 -10.13 -3.36
C GLU A 28 0.49 -9.59 -1.95
N TRP A 29 -0.70 -9.02 -1.78
CA TRP A 29 -1.19 -8.49 -0.51
C TRP A 29 -1.70 -9.59 0.44
N TYR A 30 -2.05 -10.76 -0.11
CA TYR A 30 -2.60 -11.86 0.68
C TYR A 30 -1.58 -12.44 1.66
N GLY A 31 -2.00 -12.64 2.92
CA GLY A 31 -1.16 -13.19 3.97
C GLY A 31 -0.09 -12.24 4.52
N GLN A 32 -0.09 -10.97 4.08
CA GLN A 32 0.85 -9.95 4.56
C GLN A 32 0.29 -9.19 5.78
N ILE A 33 1.17 -8.80 6.68
CA ILE A 33 0.86 -7.84 7.74
C ILE A 33 0.97 -6.42 7.16
N THR A 34 -0.15 -5.69 7.14
CA THR A 34 -0.24 -4.35 6.52
C THR A 34 -0.45 -3.25 7.57
N PRO A 35 -0.13 -1.98 7.25
CA PRO A 35 -0.27 -0.87 8.19
C PRO A 35 -1.68 -0.75 8.80
N SER A 36 -2.72 -1.02 8.00
CA SER A 36 -4.13 -0.98 8.43
C SER A 36 -4.44 -1.95 9.55
N HIS A 37 -3.71 -3.07 9.65
CA HIS A 37 -3.87 -4.07 10.71
C HIS A 37 -2.87 -3.89 11.85
N PHE A 38 -1.80 -3.12 11.65
CA PHE A 38 -0.72 -2.97 12.62
C PHE A 38 -1.22 -2.33 13.93
N GLY A 39 -2.16 -1.37 13.83
CA GLY A 39 -2.81 -0.80 15.01
C GLY A 39 -3.60 -1.83 15.84
N PHE A 40 -4.18 -2.83 15.19
CA PHE A 40 -4.90 -3.92 15.84
C PHE A 40 -3.94 -4.91 16.53
N LEU A 41 -2.82 -5.23 15.86
CA LEU A 41 -1.73 -6.03 16.44
C LEU A 41 -1.11 -5.38 17.68
N CYS A 42 -0.85 -4.07 17.64
CA CYS A 42 -0.17 -3.37 18.72
C CYS A 42 -1.05 -3.11 19.95
N LYS A 43 -2.38 -3.05 19.78
CA LYS A 43 -3.32 -2.70 20.86
C LYS A 43 -4.03 -3.91 21.47
N GLY A 44 -4.04 -5.05 20.77
CA GLY A 44 -4.75 -6.25 21.19
C GLY A 44 -3.84 -7.36 21.72
N SER A 45 -4.44 -8.32 22.41
CA SER A 45 -3.81 -9.61 22.66
C SER A 45 -3.66 -10.37 21.34
N LEU A 46 -2.51 -11.01 21.11
CA LEU A 46 -2.31 -11.92 19.98
C LEU A 46 -3.13 -13.19 20.20
N THR A 47 -4.39 -13.17 19.77
CA THR A 47 -5.28 -14.35 19.74
C THR A 47 -5.27 -14.97 18.35
N SER A 48 -5.58 -16.27 18.27
CA SER A 48 -5.69 -16.97 16.98
C SER A 48 -6.70 -16.31 16.03
N ALA A 49 -7.81 -15.79 16.57
CA ALA A 49 -8.82 -15.07 15.79
C ALA A 49 -8.28 -13.74 15.20
N ASN A 50 -7.44 -13.03 15.95
CA ASN A 50 -6.82 -11.79 15.49
C ASN A 50 -5.81 -12.06 14.37
N ILE A 51 -5.02 -13.13 14.51
CA ILE A 51 -4.07 -13.56 13.48
C ILE A 51 -4.82 -13.99 12.22
N GLU A 52 -5.90 -14.76 12.36
CA GLU A 52 -6.72 -15.21 11.25
C GLU A 52 -7.34 -14.05 10.47
N CYS A 53 -7.87 -13.03 11.16
CA CYS A 53 -8.40 -11.80 10.55
C CYS A 53 -7.34 -11.10 9.68
N ILE A 54 -6.09 -11.01 10.16
CA ILE A 54 -4.99 -10.37 9.45
C ILE A 54 -4.60 -11.18 8.21
N LEU A 55 -4.46 -12.50 8.35
CA LEU A 55 -4.07 -13.37 7.24
C LEU A 55 -5.16 -13.47 6.17
N GLN A 56 -6.43 -13.27 6.53
CA GLN A 56 -7.56 -13.28 5.61
C GLN A 56 -7.85 -11.91 4.97
N SER A 57 -7.15 -10.84 5.36
CA SER A 57 -7.46 -9.46 4.97
C SER A 57 -7.29 -9.11 3.46
N GLY A 58 -6.83 -10.04 2.64
CA GLY A 58 -6.85 -9.95 1.17
C GLY A 58 -8.07 -10.60 0.51
N ARG A 59 -8.89 -11.36 1.25
CA ARG A 59 -10.14 -11.94 0.74
C ARG A 59 -11.21 -10.86 0.80
N HIS A 60 -11.41 -10.17 -0.32
CA HIS A 60 -12.52 -9.23 -0.45
C HIS A 60 -13.84 -9.97 -0.23
N GLU A 61 -14.46 -9.77 0.93
CA GLU A 61 -15.91 -9.82 1.00
C GLU A 61 -16.40 -8.61 0.19
N ASN A 62 -17.33 -8.82 -0.75
CA ASN A 62 -17.96 -7.76 -1.55
C ASN A 62 -18.81 -6.84 -0.66
N LYS A 63 -18.19 -6.10 0.25
CA LYS A 63 -18.82 -5.06 1.06
C LYS A 63 -18.63 -3.75 0.33
N GLU A 64 -19.73 -3.03 0.14
CA GLU A 64 -19.66 -1.68 -0.40
C GLU A 64 -18.81 -0.80 0.53
N PRO A 65 -17.84 -0.05 -0.03
CA PRO A 65 -16.99 0.81 0.78
C PRO A 65 -17.83 1.95 1.39
N PRO A 66 -17.54 2.38 2.63
CA PRO A 66 -18.18 3.53 3.25
C PRO A 66 -18.06 4.79 2.37
N VAL A 67 -19.05 5.70 2.46
CA VAL A 67 -19.09 6.96 1.70
C VAL A 67 -17.80 7.77 1.85
N ALA A 68 -17.23 7.81 3.06
CA ALA A 68 -15.96 8.50 3.32
C ALA A 68 -14.79 7.92 2.51
N SER A 69 -14.70 6.60 2.39
CA SER A 69 -13.67 5.93 1.59
C SER A 69 -13.86 6.21 0.09
N GLN A 70 -15.09 6.21 -0.39
CA GLN A 70 -15.41 6.57 -1.78
C GLN A 70 -15.00 8.01 -2.09
N TRP A 71 -15.30 8.94 -1.17
CA TRP A 71 -14.88 10.33 -1.29
C TRP A 71 -13.36 10.44 -1.39
N GLY A 72 -12.62 9.71 -0.56
CA GLY A 72 -11.15 9.65 -0.62
C GLY A 72 -10.64 9.22 -1.99
N VAL A 73 -11.15 8.12 -2.53
CA VAL A 73 -10.75 7.60 -3.86
C VAL A 73 -11.02 8.60 -4.98
N ILE A 74 -12.12 9.35 -4.90
CA ILE A 74 -12.47 10.34 -5.93
C ILE A 74 -11.49 11.54 -5.90
N HIS A 75 -11.13 12.02 -4.73
CA HIS A 75 -10.36 13.27 -4.57
C HIS A 75 -8.84 13.05 -4.48
N GLU A 76 -8.37 11.81 -4.39
CA GLU A 76 -6.95 11.48 -4.27
C GLU A 76 -6.12 12.08 -5.43
N ASN A 77 -6.62 11.98 -6.67
CA ASN A 77 -5.96 12.54 -7.85
C ASN A 77 -5.84 14.07 -7.80
N ASP A 78 -6.82 14.76 -7.22
CA ASP A 78 -6.79 16.21 -7.10
C ASP A 78 -5.83 16.65 -5.98
N ALA A 79 -5.71 15.85 -4.91
CA ALA A 79 -4.70 16.05 -3.89
C ALA A 79 -3.27 15.95 -4.47
N TYR A 80 -2.99 14.97 -5.34
CA TYR A 80 -1.68 14.89 -6.01
C TYR A 80 -1.38 16.10 -6.88
N LYS A 81 -2.35 16.54 -7.70
CA LYS A 81 -2.18 17.73 -8.55
C LYS A 81 -1.93 18.97 -7.69
N HIS A 82 -2.68 19.13 -6.61
CA HIS A 82 -2.51 20.26 -5.70
C HIS A 82 -1.14 20.25 -5.04
N HIS A 83 -0.66 19.09 -4.58
CA HIS A 83 0.69 18.94 -4.03
C HIS A 83 1.76 19.31 -5.08
N GLN A 84 1.61 18.85 -6.33
CA GLN A 84 2.56 19.14 -7.40
C GLN A 84 2.60 20.63 -7.76
N LEU A 85 1.46 21.32 -7.76
CA LEU A 85 1.35 22.75 -8.03
C LEU A 85 1.89 23.64 -6.90
N THR A 86 1.81 23.18 -5.66
CA THR A 86 2.24 23.94 -4.46
C THR A 86 3.66 23.63 -4.01
N SER A 87 4.28 22.58 -4.58
CA SER A 87 5.63 22.17 -4.25
C SER A 87 6.68 23.19 -4.71
N LEU A 88 7.41 23.76 -3.74
CA LEU A 88 8.36 24.86 -3.92
C LEU A 88 9.60 24.54 -4.79
N HIS A 89 9.88 23.26 -5.10
CA HIS A 89 11.14 22.84 -5.73
C HIS A 89 10.97 21.90 -6.94
N GLY A 90 9.80 21.93 -7.59
CA GLY A 90 9.53 21.03 -8.73
C GLY A 90 9.51 19.54 -8.35
N SER A 91 9.34 19.23 -7.06
CA SER A 91 9.15 17.87 -6.58
C SER A 91 7.86 17.29 -7.14
N PHE A 92 7.88 16.02 -7.49
CA PHE A 92 6.71 15.31 -7.98
C PHE A 92 6.41 14.09 -7.11
N VAL A 93 5.16 13.65 -7.12
CA VAL A 93 4.74 12.46 -6.36
C VAL A 93 4.68 11.29 -7.32
N ARG A 94 5.46 10.25 -7.05
CA ARG A 94 5.38 8.96 -7.75
C ARG A 94 4.40 8.07 -7.01
N LYS A 95 3.39 7.54 -7.70
CA LYS A 95 2.49 6.53 -7.15
C LYS A 95 3.27 5.25 -6.83
N MET A 96 2.94 4.63 -5.72
CA MET A 96 3.60 3.41 -5.25
C MET A 96 2.65 2.22 -5.36
N GLY A 97 3.20 1.07 -5.74
CA GLY A 97 2.56 -0.22 -5.52
C GLY A 97 2.90 -0.81 -4.14
N ILE A 98 2.81 -2.12 -4.05
CA ILE A 98 3.12 -2.88 -2.84
C ILE A 98 4.64 -2.88 -2.62
N TYR A 99 5.04 -2.39 -1.45
CA TYR A 99 6.37 -2.51 -0.90
C TYR A 99 6.41 -3.63 0.14
N ILE A 100 7.23 -4.66 -0.10
CA ILE A 100 7.44 -5.77 0.84
C ILE A 100 8.73 -5.54 1.63
N ALA A 101 8.64 -5.55 2.95
CA ALA A 101 9.79 -5.36 3.83
C ALA A 101 10.76 -6.55 3.78
N ASN A 102 11.99 -6.34 4.28
CA ASN A 102 13.01 -7.40 4.35
C ASN A 102 12.55 -8.66 5.09
N ALA A 103 11.64 -8.51 6.05
CA ALA A 103 11.07 -9.62 6.79
C ALA A 103 10.21 -10.56 5.91
N GLY A 104 9.73 -10.11 4.75
CA GLY A 104 8.95 -10.90 3.79
C GLY A 104 7.48 -11.12 4.14
N PHE A 105 7.07 -10.77 5.37
CA PHE A 105 5.70 -10.92 5.88
C PHE A 105 5.04 -9.58 6.26
N ILE A 106 5.75 -8.47 6.08
CA ILE A 106 5.25 -7.12 6.30
C ILE A 106 5.25 -6.42 4.95
N ALA A 107 4.12 -5.84 4.58
CA ALA A 107 3.97 -5.11 3.32
C ALA A 107 3.19 -3.80 3.54
N SER A 108 3.42 -2.82 2.67
CA SER A 108 2.71 -1.54 2.66
C SER A 108 2.44 -1.10 1.22
N SER A 109 1.40 -0.30 1.00
CA SER A 109 1.08 0.32 -0.29
C SER A 109 0.89 1.80 -0.01
N PRO A 110 1.98 2.58 0.09
CA PRO A 110 1.87 4.03 0.27
C PRO A 110 1.08 4.65 -0.87
N ASP A 111 0.45 5.79 -0.62
CA ASP A 111 -0.24 6.57 -1.66
C ASP A 111 0.78 7.01 -2.74
N GLY A 112 1.90 7.58 -2.28
CA GLY A 112 3.03 7.90 -3.14
C GLY A 112 4.30 8.27 -2.38
N VAL A 113 5.38 8.48 -3.13
CA VAL A 113 6.66 9.00 -2.63
C VAL A 113 6.96 10.33 -3.29
N VAL A 114 7.38 11.32 -2.49
CA VAL A 114 7.83 12.61 -3.00
C VAL A 114 9.26 12.46 -3.50
N LEU A 115 9.49 12.77 -4.77
CA LEU A 115 10.81 12.76 -5.40
C LEU A 115 11.23 14.20 -5.70
N ASN A 116 12.42 14.55 -5.23
CA ASN A 116 13.05 15.82 -5.55
C ASN A 116 13.89 15.67 -6.83
N PRO A 117 13.85 16.65 -7.76
CA PRO A 117 14.64 16.59 -8.99
C PRO A 117 16.15 16.54 -8.73
N GLU A 118 16.63 17.05 -7.60
CA GLU A 118 18.06 17.06 -7.25
C GLU A 118 18.61 15.70 -6.77
N GLY A 119 17.75 14.69 -6.58
CA GLY A 119 18.12 13.35 -6.12
C GLY A 119 18.21 12.28 -7.22
N MET A 120 18.04 12.64 -8.49
CA MET A 120 18.28 11.75 -9.64
C MET A 120 19.73 11.89 -10.17
N GLN A 121 20.71 11.57 -9.32
CA GLN A 121 22.10 11.31 -9.73
C GLN A 121 22.42 9.83 -9.56
#